data_AF-A0A8H7DJG8-F1
#
_entry.id   AF-A0A8H7DJG8-F1
#
_cell.length_a   1.000
_cell.length_b   1.000
_cell.length_c   1.000
_cell.angle_alpha   90.00
_cell.angle_beta   90.00
_cell.angle_gamma   90.00
#
_symmetry.space_group_name_H-M   'P 1'
#
loop_
_entity.id
_entity.type
_entity.pdbx_description
1 polymer ?
#
loop_
_entity_poly.entity_id
_entity_poly.type
_entity_poly.pdbx_seq_one_letter_code
_entity_poly.pdbx_strand_id
1 'polypeptide(L)'
;MDDLEPWTCTVVRAYGLHLMRPERSWRPIVVVELDNTHQHETILGSDGQNVNQKDCFPLRDASLVSRVEIKVFYRSQSKKKGKKRNLVGSASCTLGDMWKKHGREAKLELRLQCQNPTNRSVQSRGRPQNGALIHLRLRPPPSFLSGPDPTPSDNEDGYFSSESSSSSTSSNDSNTLTPYVTEVHPPQALRRRRRVRGYCVDSDQEPESYSETDTDDDSKPLLGGPLFVDDDGPTDPLTPIKISFSPMGWIAASLLPQYTERIEVPTEPDLNFFERAIASFTVYNELKRASCDDDFDRIFTRLQVEWTYTAGILVALAAVDTAVFSISPGAIFEINPGARNAIAASSIASGLGIACAAWFLVRYSWVNLQTFIARAEDVLSTPDTPCYFFFALTSRIPSLLMLASAISLMVFMAIVAFSAWPTAVIVGCFLVGLLMGLQFLVFTIVWVAKSVRKVFRFLVGGVVSKKDPEGSEMNEKQ
;
A
#
# COMPACT_ATOMS: atom_id res chain seq x y z
N MET A 1 35.28 38.56 23.11
CA MET A 1 35.00 37.15 22.83
C MET A 1 34.24 37.17 21.54
N ASP A 2 34.83 36.68 20.46
CA ASP A 2 34.20 36.73 19.14
C ASP A 2 32.94 35.86 19.18
N ASP A 3 31.79 36.46 18.90
CA ASP A 3 30.50 35.79 18.81
C ASP A 3 30.49 34.90 17.56
N LEU A 4 31.17 33.75 17.64
CA LEU A 4 31.14 32.74 16.59
C LEU A 4 29.71 32.23 16.44
N GLU A 5 29.13 32.42 15.25
CA GLU A 5 27.81 31.88 14.94
C GLU A 5 27.81 30.35 15.12
N PRO A 6 26.85 29.79 15.86
CA PRO A 6 26.80 28.35 16.11
C PRO A 6 26.33 27.58 14.87
N TRP A 7 26.59 26.27 14.84
CA TRP A 7 25.94 25.36 13.90
C TRP A 7 24.43 25.46 14.04
N THR A 8 23.68 25.38 12.94
CA THR A 8 22.21 25.37 13.00
C THR A 8 21.64 24.09 12.40
N CYS A 9 20.75 23.44 13.15
CA CYS A 9 20.06 22.23 12.72
C CYS A 9 18.55 22.48 12.71
N THR A 10 17.87 22.07 11.65
CA THR A 10 16.41 22.15 11.53
C THR A 10 15.85 20.78 11.17
N VAL A 11 14.86 20.33 11.93
CA VAL A 11 14.09 19.14 11.57
C VAL A 11 13.07 19.53 10.50
N VAL A 12 13.14 18.93 9.31
CA VAL A 12 12.24 19.28 8.20
C VAL A 12 11.01 18.37 8.21
N ARG A 13 11.23 17.05 8.22
CA ARG A 13 10.18 16.05 8.13
C ARG A 13 10.63 14.70 8.66
N ALA A 14 9.69 13.88 9.11
CA ALA A 14 9.91 12.47 9.38
C ALA A 14 8.99 11.59 8.52
N TYR A 15 9.54 10.50 8.00
CA TYR A 15 8.86 9.52 7.14
C TYR A 15 8.73 8.18 7.86
N GLY A 16 7.72 7.38 7.48
CA GLY A 16 7.54 6.02 8.00
C GLY A 16 7.09 5.92 9.47
N LEU A 17 6.86 7.05 10.16
CA LEU A 17 6.44 7.04 11.57
C LEU A 17 5.07 6.38 11.81
N HIS A 18 4.19 6.36 10.80
CA HIS A 18 2.89 5.69 10.87
C HIS A 18 3.01 4.16 10.97
N LEU A 19 4.11 3.58 10.50
CA LEU A 19 4.38 2.14 10.62
C LEU A 19 4.74 1.75 12.06
N MET A 20 5.25 2.71 12.85
CA MET A 20 5.73 2.46 14.21
C MET A 20 4.60 2.42 15.25
N ARG A 21 3.46 3.06 14.96
CA ARG A 21 2.30 3.13 15.85
C ARG A 21 1.01 3.14 15.00
N PRO A 22 0.07 2.20 15.24
CA PRO A 22 -1.17 2.10 14.46
C PRO A 22 -2.23 3.17 14.84
N GLU A 23 -1.93 4.06 15.79
CA GLU A 23 -2.87 5.11 16.18
C GLU A 23 -3.01 6.12 15.04
N ARG A 24 -4.25 6.30 14.55
CA ARG A 24 -4.58 7.10 13.35
C ARG A 24 -4.18 8.59 13.45
N SER A 25 -3.83 9.10 14.63
CA SER A 25 -3.45 10.52 14.80
C SER A 25 -2.57 10.72 16.04
N TRP A 26 -1.25 10.63 15.87
CA TRP A 26 -0.30 11.08 16.88
C TRP A 26 0.64 12.15 16.32
N ARG A 27 1.13 13.02 17.21
CA ARG A 27 2.08 14.08 16.88
C ARG A 27 3.47 13.69 17.40
N PRO A 28 4.44 13.44 16.51
CA PRO A 28 5.80 13.10 16.93
C PRO A 28 6.47 14.24 17.66
N ILE A 29 7.19 13.92 18.73
CA ILE A 29 8.04 14.86 19.44
C ILE A 29 9.47 14.48 19.12
N VAL A 30 10.16 15.27 18.30
CA VAL A 30 11.56 15.06 17.97
C VAL A 30 12.41 15.86 18.94
N VAL A 31 13.38 15.18 19.55
CA VAL A 31 14.36 15.76 20.45
C VAL A 31 15.74 15.58 19.82
N VAL A 32 16.46 16.68 19.63
CA VAL A 32 17.85 16.71 19.15
C VAL A 32 18.74 17.05 20.34
N GLU A 33 19.68 16.17 20.63
CA GLU A 33 20.58 16.26 21.78
C GLU A 33 22.03 16.25 21.30
N LEU A 34 22.84 17.22 21.76
CA LEU A 34 24.26 17.34 21.43
C LEU A 34 25.09 17.01 22.67
N ASP A 35 25.93 15.97 22.60
CA ASP A 35 26.86 15.56 23.67
C ASP A 35 26.22 15.46 25.08
N ASN A 36 24.91 15.20 25.16
CA ASN A 36 24.10 15.22 26.38
C ASN A 36 24.06 16.57 27.14
N THR A 37 24.44 17.68 26.50
CA THR A 37 24.49 19.02 27.12
C THR A 37 23.34 19.91 26.64
N HIS A 38 23.11 19.95 25.33
CA HIS A 38 22.10 20.80 24.70
C HIS A 38 20.97 19.95 24.15
N GLN A 39 19.74 20.23 24.59
CA GLN A 39 18.54 19.53 24.16
C GLN A 39 17.54 20.50 23.53
N HIS A 40 17.17 20.22 22.28
CA HIS A 40 16.14 20.96 21.55
C HIS A 40 14.97 20.04 21.21
N GLU A 41 13.75 20.52 21.40
CA GLU A 41 12.51 19.75 21.18
C GLU A 41 11.64 20.45 20.12
N THR A 42 11.12 19.68 19.17
CA THR A 42 10.11 20.14 18.21
C THR A 42 9.00 19.13 18.03
N ILE A 43 7.78 19.62 17.82
CA ILE A 43 6.59 18.81 17.64
C ILE A 43 6.21 18.82 16.17
N LEU A 44 6.19 17.65 15.55
CA LEU A 44 5.78 17.47 14.17
C LEU A 44 4.26 17.34 14.05
N GLY A 45 3.74 17.64 12.86
CA GLY A 45 2.39 17.32 12.45
C GLY A 45 2.12 15.82 12.44
N SER A 46 0.84 15.44 12.35
CA SER A 46 0.44 14.02 12.27
C SER A 46 0.94 13.30 11.02
N ASP A 47 1.29 14.06 9.98
CA ASP A 47 1.91 13.59 8.73
C ASP A 47 3.44 13.59 8.79
N GLY A 48 4.03 13.91 9.95
CA GLY A 48 5.47 13.99 10.16
C GLY A 48 6.12 15.28 9.66
N GLN A 49 5.37 16.29 9.16
CA GLN A 49 5.95 17.56 8.75
C GLN A 49 6.23 18.49 9.94
N ASN A 50 7.37 19.19 9.94
CA ASN A 50 7.58 20.27 10.90
C ASN A 50 6.81 21.52 10.44
N VAL A 51 5.84 21.96 11.25
CA VAL A 51 5.04 23.18 10.97
C VAL A 51 5.92 24.43 11.09
N ASN A 52 6.94 24.39 11.93
CA ASN A 52 7.84 25.51 12.22
C ASN A 52 9.20 25.30 11.55
N GLN A 53 9.25 25.31 10.22
CA GLN A 53 10.52 25.17 9.48
C GLN A 53 11.46 26.36 9.66
N LYS A 54 10.97 27.49 10.18
CA LYS A 54 11.78 28.67 10.53
C LYS A 54 12.52 28.51 11.85
N ASP A 55 12.16 27.52 12.65
CA ASP A 55 12.79 27.26 13.95
C ASP A 55 14.08 26.47 13.71
N CYS A 56 15.21 27.14 13.95
CA CYS A 56 16.55 26.58 13.79
C CYS A 56 17.16 26.39 15.18
N PHE A 57 17.67 25.20 15.46
CA PHE A 57 18.31 24.88 16.73
C PHE A 57 19.79 25.26 16.67
N PRO A 58 20.25 26.27 17.44
CA PRO A 58 21.66 26.62 17.51
C PRO A 58 22.41 25.57 18.36
N LEU A 59 23.27 24.80 17.71
CA LEU A 59 24.18 23.85 18.33
C LEU A 59 25.45 24.61 18.76
N ARG A 60 25.42 25.18 19.97
CA ARG A 60 26.55 25.89 20.57
C ARG A 60 27.64 24.91 20.97
N ASP A 61 28.90 25.36 20.88
CA ASP A 61 30.10 24.59 21.24
C ASP A 61 30.24 23.25 20.48
N ALA A 62 29.57 23.13 19.33
CA ALA A 62 29.56 21.92 18.54
C ALA A 62 30.83 21.80 17.68
N SER A 63 31.52 20.68 17.82
CA SER A 63 32.66 20.30 16.99
C SER A 63 32.26 19.22 15.98
N LEU A 64 33.07 18.97 14.93
CA LEU A 64 32.80 17.87 13.99
C LEU A 64 32.79 16.49 14.66
N VAL A 65 33.46 16.35 15.81
CA VAL A 65 33.48 15.09 16.57
C VAL A 65 32.32 14.98 17.58
N SER A 66 31.60 16.08 17.82
CA SER A 66 30.43 16.11 18.70
C SER A 66 29.36 15.15 18.21
N ARG A 67 28.77 14.43 19.15
CA ARG A 67 27.75 13.41 18.89
C ARG A 67 26.37 14.04 18.96
N VAL A 68 25.63 13.90 17.87
CA VAL A 68 24.24 14.31 17.76
C VAL A 68 23.35 13.08 17.92
N GLU A 69 22.52 13.08 18.95
CA GLU A 69 21.51 12.06 19.21
C GLU A 69 20.11 12.61 18.93
N ILE A 70 19.35 11.92 18.10
CA ILE A 70 17.99 12.31 17.71
C ILE A 70 17.04 11.27 18.25
N LYS A 71 16.11 11.69 19.11
CA LYS A 71 15.12 10.83 19.75
C LYS A 71 13.73 11.24 19.31
N VAL A 72 12.92 10.29 18.86
CA VAL A 72 11.51 10.53 18.51
C VAL A 72 10.63 9.93 19.61
N PHE A 73 9.88 10.79 20.28
CA PHE A 73 8.97 10.43 21.36
C PHE A 73 7.51 10.54 20.91
N TYR A 74 6.68 9.69 21.52
CA TYR A 74 5.23 9.76 21.49
C TYR A 74 4.69 10.10 22.87
N ARG A 75 3.66 10.96 22.92
CA ARG A 75 2.92 11.27 24.14
C ARG A 75 1.48 10.77 24.02
N SER A 76 1.09 9.87 24.93
CA SER A 76 -0.28 9.35 24.93
C SER A 76 -1.31 10.45 25.17
N GLN A 77 -2.40 10.44 24.39
CA GLN A 77 -3.44 11.46 24.50
C GLN A 77 -4.36 11.31 25.72
N SER A 78 -4.25 10.22 26.51
CA SER A 78 -5.14 9.94 27.65
C SER A 78 -5.29 11.12 28.62
N LYS A 79 -6.53 11.41 29.05
CA LYS A 79 -6.86 12.53 29.96
C LYS A 79 -6.27 12.39 31.39
N LYS A 80 -5.65 11.26 31.73
CA LYS A 80 -5.07 11.04 33.07
C LYS A 80 -3.76 11.84 33.26
N LYS A 81 -3.68 12.57 34.37
CA LYS A 81 -2.56 13.42 34.80
C LYS A 81 -1.30 12.54 35.00
N GLY A 82 -0.26 12.77 34.20
CA GLY A 82 1.00 12.00 34.23
C GLY A 82 1.45 11.39 32.89
N LYS A 83 1.29 12.12 31.77
CA LYS A 83 1.63 11.64 30.42
C LYS A 83 3.13 11.41 30.26
N LYS A 84 3.59 10.18 30.55
CA LYS A 84 4.94 9.69 30.24
C LYS A 84 5.15 9.71 28.72
N ARG A 85 6.30 10.27 28.29
CA ARG A 85 6.77 10.18 26.90
C ARG A 85 7.35 8.79 26.67
N ASN A 86 7.01 8.16 25.55
CA ASN A 86 7.57 6.87 25.16
C ASN A 86 8.52 7.09 23.98
N LEU A 87 9.74 6.59 24.09
CA LEU A 87 10.70 6.62 22.98
C LEU A 87 10.23 5.63 21.90
N VAL A 88 10.09 6.14 20.69
CA VAL A 88 9.59 5.41 19.52
C VAL A 88 10.77 4.97 18.65
N GLY A 89 11.72 5.87 18.39
CA GLY A 89 12.96 5.53 17.72
C GLY A 89 14.06 6.55 18.02
N SER A 90 15.31 6.17 17.74
CA SER A 90 16.46 7.03 17.94
C SER A 90 17.49 6.87 16.83
N ALA A 91 18.19 7.93 16.46
CA ALA A 91 19.38 7.89 15.59
C ALA A 91 20.54 8.58 16.30
N SER A 92 21.76 8.12 16.05
CA SER A 92 22.96 8.69 16.65
C SER A 92 24.07 8.73 15.61
N CYS A 93 24.69 9.88 15.43
CA CYS A 93 25.81 10.10 14.51
C CYS A 93 26.67 11.27 14.97
N THR A 94 27.90 11.37 14.47
CA THR A 94 28.73 12.55 14.71
C THR A 94 28.29 13.70 13.78
N LEU A 95 28.52 14.94 14.19
CA LEU A 95 28.21 16.11 13.37
C LEU A 95 29.01 16.10 12.06
N GLY A 96 30.26 15.62 12.09
CA GLY A 96 31.09 15.43 10.92
C GLY A 96 30.55 14.41 9.92
N ASP A 97 29.97 13.29 10.40
CA ASP A 97 29.32 12.32 9.53
C ASP A 97 28.04 12.89 8.88
N MET A 98 27.27 13.66 9.65
CA MET A 98 26.10 14.37 9.13
C MET A 98 26.50 15.37 8.04
N TRP A 99 27.56 16.13 8.26
CA TRP A 99 28.07 17.10 7.28
C TRP A 99 28.58 16.41 6.00
N LYS A 100 29.36 15.33 6.14
CA LYS A 100 29.83 14.53 4.99
C LYS A 100 28.67 13.96 4.16
N LYS A 101 27.61 13.50 4.82
CA LYS A 101 26.39 13.05 4.14
C LYS A 101 25.66 14.18 3.44
N HIS A 102 25.57 15.35 4.07
CA HIS A 102 24.92 16.52 3.48
C HIS A 102 25.61 16.99 2.19
N GLY A 103 26.93 16.82 2.05
CA GLY A 103 27.64 17.13 0.82
C GLY A 103 27.39 16.15 -0.33
N ARG A 104 27.02 14.90 -0.04
CA ARG A 104 26.75 13.85 -1.05
C ARG A 104 25.29 13.81 -1.47
N GLU A 105 24.39 14.13 -0.56
CA GLU A 105 22.95 14.00 -0.74
C GLU A 105 22.29 15.37 -0.66
N ALA A 106 21.39 15.67 -1.61
CA ALA A 106 20.61 16.92 -1.60
C ALA A 106 19.73 17.07 -0.33
N LYS A 107 19.49 15.97 0.39
CA LYS A 107 18.66 15.87 1.59
C LYS A 107 19.38 15.02 2.62
N LEU A 108 19.64 15.56 3.81
CA LEU A 108 20.27 14.80 4.88
C LEU A 108 19.22 13.90 5.56
N GLU A 109 19.20 12.63 5.20
CA GLU A 109 18.27 11.64 5.75
C GLU A 109 18.97 10.71 6.76
N LEU A 110 18.39 10.59 7.95
CA LEU A 110 18.88 9.69 8.99
C LEU A 110 17.85 8.61 9.30
N ARG A 111 18.29 7.35 9.24
CA ARG A 111 17.47 6.18 9.60
C ARG A 111 17.35 6.06 11.12
N LEU A 112 16.12 6.03 11.61
CA LEU A 112 15.81 5.84 13.03
C LEU A 112 15.90 4.35 13.39
N GLN A 113 16.58 4.07 14.49
CA GLN A 113 16.55 2.78 15.17
C GLN A 113 15.29 2.70 16.02
N CYS A 114 14.29 1.99 15.51
CA CYS A 114 12.98 1.84 16.12
C CYS A 114 13.04 0.95 17.38
N GLN A 115 12.48 1.42 18.50
CA GLN A 115 12.25 0.56 19.65
C GLN A 115 10.95 -0.22 19.46
N ASN A 116 11.03 -1.56 19.42
CA ASN A 116 9.84 -2.38 19.42
C ASN A 116 9.09 -2.18 20.75
N PRO A 117 7.81 -1.76 20.75
CA PRO A 117 7.06 -1.44 21.96
C PRO A 117 6.84 -2.68 22.87
N THR A 118 7.13 -3.88 22.36
CA THR A 118 7.02 -5.14 23.08
C THR A 118 8.32 -5.47 23.79
N ASN A 119 8.65 -4.71 24.83
CA ASN A 119 9.75 -5.05 25.74
C ASN A 119 9.36 -6.21 26.68
N ARG A 120 9.08 -7.38 26.08
CA ARG A 120 9.21 -8.72 26.66
C ARG A 120 9.86 -9.62 25.62
N SER A 121 11.19 -9.54 25.60
CA SER A 121 12.12 -10.63 25.29
C SER A 121 11.74 -11.54 24.12
N VAL A 122 11.81 -11.03 22.89
CA VAL A 122 12.38 -11.82 21.78
C VAL A 122 13.08 -10.80 20.87
N GLN A 123 14.41 -10.71 20.99
CA GLN A 123 15.24 -10.18 19.90
C GLN A 123 15.14 -11.21 18.75
N SER A 124 14.01 -11.22 18.04
CA SER A 124 13.94 -11.97 16.80
C SER A 124 14.91 -11.28 15.85
N ARG A 125 15.89 -12.04 15.36
CA ARG A 125 16.82 -11.70 14.26
C ARG A 125 16.09 -11.46 12.92
N GLY A 126 14.95 -10.78 12.97
CA GLY A 126 14.16 -10.38 11.81
C GLY A 126 14.72 -9.09 11.25
N ARG A 127 14.82 -9.04 9.92
CA ARG A 127 15.29 -7.91 9.10
C ARG A 127 14.88 -6.55 9.67
N PRO A 128 15.76 -5.53 9.62
CA PRO A 128 15.44 -4.19 10.06
C PRO A 128 14.22 -3.71 9.25
N GLN A 129 13.08 -3.51 9.92
CA GLN A 129 11.89 -2.94 9.29
C GLN A 129 12.32 -1.71 8.48
N ASN A 130 11.85 -1.61 7.22
CA ASN A 130 12.12 -0.48 6.33
C ASN A 130 11.81 0.80 7.11
N GLY A 131 12.89 1.49 7.50
CA GLY A 131 12.95 2.23 8.75
C GLY A 131 12.22 3.57 8.65
N ALA A 132 11.76 4.08 9.79
CA ALA A 132 11.41 5.49 9.85
C ALA A 132 12.67 6.33 9.57
N LEU A 133 12.51 7.37 8.76
CA LEU A 133 13.59 8.27 8.35
C LEU A 133 13.29 9.67 8.88
N ILE A 134 14.32 10.41 9.28
CA ILE A 134 14.20 11.83 9.61
C ILE A 134 15.06 12.65 8.65
N HIS A 135 14.43 13.63 8.03
CA HIS A 135 15.07 14.59 7.14
C HIS A 135 15.41 15.85 7.93
N LEU A 136 16.70 16.18 7.92
CA LEU A 136 17.26 17.33 8.60
C LEU A 136 17.88 18.31 7.59
N ARG A 137 17.96 19.57 7.99
CA ARG A 137 18.78 20.57 7.34
C ARG A 137 19.86 21.01 8.31
N LEU A 138 21.11 20.89 7.91
CA LEU A 138 22.26 21.30 8.71
C LEU A 138 22.95 22.47 8.02
N ARG A 139 23.23 23.54 8.76
CA ARG A 139 23.94 24.71 8.24
C ARG A 139 25.16 25.01 9.13
N PRO A 140 26.36 25.06 8.54
CA PRO A 140 27.59 25.29 9.29
C PRO A 140 27.73 26.77 9.65
N PRO A 141 28.55 27.09 10.66
CA PRO A 141 29.02 28.45 10.93
C PRO A 141 29.67 29.07 9.68
N PRO A 142 29.53 30.39 9.42
CA PRO A 142 30.22 31.05 8.32
C PRO A 142 31.75 30.89 8.38
N SER A 143 32.30 30.91 9.60
CA SER A 143 33.74 30.70 9.84
C SER A 143 34.23 29.33 9.36
N PHE A 144 33.36 28.32 9.34
CA PHE A 144 33.68 26.98 8.83
C PHE A 144 33.83 26.96 7.31
N LEU A 145 33.11 27.83 6.60
CA LEU A 145 33.17 27.95 5.14
C LEU A 145 34.33 28.84 4.66
N SER A 146 34.86 29.70 5.52
CA SER A 146 35.99 30.59 5.21
C SER A 146 37.37 29.97 5.45
N GLY A 147 37.42 28.71 5.91
CA GLY A 147 38.68 27.99 6.05
C GLY A 147 39.36 27.84 4.68
N PRO A 148 40.70 27.91 4.60
CA PRO A 148 41.41 27.63 3.35
C PRO A 148 40.97 26.25 2.87
N ASP A 149 40.41 26.22 1.67
CA ASP A 149 39.99 24.99 1.00
C ASP A 149 41.14 23.99 1.19
N PRO A 150 40.91 22.84 1.86
CA PRO A 150 41.97 21.88 2.06
C PRO A 150 42.33 21.39 0.67
N THR A 151 43.35 22.02 0.07
CA THR A 151 43.96 21.59 -1.17
C THR A 151 44.18 20.10 -0.99
N PRO A 152 43.55 19.24 -1.82
CA PRO A 152 43.77 17.81 -1.73
C PRO A 152 45.27 17.62 -1.89
N SER A 153 45.94 17.33 -0.78
CA SER A 153 47.33 16.96 -0.81
C SER A 153 47.32 15.57 -1.44
N ASP A 154 47.51 15.55 -2.75
CA ASP A 154 47.91 14.40 -3.56
C ASP A 154 49.25 13.90 -3.02
N ASN A 155 49.24 13.28 -1.84
CA ASN A 155 50.36 12.49 -1.35
C ASN A 155 50.08 11.04 -1.76
N GLU A 156 50.64 10.74 -2.92
CA GLU A 156 50.88 9.40 -3.45
C GLU A 156 51.46 8.45 -2.38
N ASP A 157 50.91 7.24 -2.37
CA ASP A 157 51.64 5.97 -2.44
C ASP A 157 52.83 5.78 -1.47
N GLY A 158 52.53 5.78 -0.18
CA GLY A 158 53.37 5.14 0.84
C GLY A 158 53.05 3.65 1.00
N TYR A 159 53.62 2.83 0.13
CA TYR A 159 53.61 1.36 0.19
C TYR A 159 54.27 0.86 1.50
N PHE A 160 53.49 0.57 2.53
CA PHE A 160 53.94 -0.17 3.71
C PHE A 160 53.23 -1.52 3.77
N SER A 161 53.89 -2.52 3.18
CA SER A 161 53.67 -3.93 3.51
C SER A 161 54.07 -4.16 4.97
N SER A 162 53.09 -4.45 5.82
CA SER A 162 53.32 -5.16 7.07
C SER A 162 52.65 -6.52 6.97
N GLU A 163 53.48 -7.53 6.73
CA GLU A 163 53.17 -8.95 6.83
C GLU A 163 52.64 -9.25 8.23
N SER A 164 51.35 -9.57 8.34
CA SER A 164 50.80 -10.23 9.53
C SER A 164 50.56 -11.69 9.20
N SER A 165 51.51 -12.52 9.60
CA SER A 165 51.48 -13.97 9.56
C SER A 165 50.30 -14.49 10.39
N SER A 166 49.24 -14.95 9.72
CA SER A 166 48.19 -15.75 10.36
C SER A 166 48.58 -17.22 10.32
N SER A 167 49.09 -17.71 11.43
CA SER A 167 49.34 -19.12 11.73
C SER A 167 48.04 -19.93 11.59
N SER A 168 48.03 -20.87 10.67
CA SER A 168 47.06 -21.95 10.58
C SER A 168 47.34 -23.00 11.66
N THR A 169 46.41 -23.16 12.60
CA THR A 169 46.38 -24.32 13.49
C THR A 169 45.14 -25.13 13.18
N SER A 170 45.35 -26.16 12.37
CA SER A 170 44.46 -27.30 12.21
C SER A 170 44.48 -28.13 13.50
N SER A 171 43.31 -28.43 14.04
CA SER A 171 43.13 -29.60 14.90
C SER A 171 41.83 -30.29 14.53
N ASN A 172 42.01 -31.42 13.85
CA ASN A 172 41.09 -32.54 13.93
C ASN A 172 40.91 -32.92 15.39
N ASP A 173 39.69 -33.20 15.82
CA ASP A 173 39.46 -34.35 16.66
C ASP A 173 38.02 -34.86 16.47
N SER A 174 37.97 -36.05 15.89
CA SER A 174 36.83 -36.95 16.00
C SER A 174 36.97 -37.64 17.35
N ASN A 175 35.91 -37.65 18.17
CA ASN A 175 35.63 -38.81 19.01
C ASN A 175 34.17 -38.83 19.47
N THR A 176 33.51 -39.87 18.96
CA THR A 176 32.36 -40.60 19.48
C THR A 176 32.39 -40.75 21.00
N LEU A 177 31.25 -40.52 21.67
CA LEU A 177 30.61 -41.45 22.64
C LEU A 177 29.38 -40.79 23.31
N THR A 178 28.23 -41.44 23.13
CA THR A 178 27.06 -41.37 24.02
C THR A 178 27.43 -41.93 25.40
N PRO A 179 26.82 -41.46 26.53
CA PRO A 179 25.55 -42.07 26.97
C PRO A 179 24.59 -41.18 27.82
N TYR A 180 23.34 -41.64 27.85
CA TYR A 180 22.33 -41.61 28.94
C TYR A 180 21.79 -40.31 29.58
N VAL A 181 20.49 -40.09 29.33
CA VAL A 181 19.36 -39.83 30.26
C VAL A 181 19.62 -38.94 31.49
N THR A 182 18.95 -37.78 31.52
CA THR A 182 18.09 -37.39 32.66
C THR A 182 16.96 -36.50 32.14
N GLU A 183 15.74 -37.02 32.26
CA GLU A 183 14.47 -36.39 31.97
C GLU A 183 14.18 -35.33 33.06
N VAL A 184 14.18 -34.05 32.68
CA VAL A 184 13.79 -32.95 33.58
C VAL A 184 12.51 -32.31 33.05
N HIS A 185 11.42 -32.62 33.74
CA HIS A 185 10.08 -32.09 33.59
C HIS A 185 10.04 -30.56 33.75
N PRO A 186 9.50 -29.78 32.80
CA PRO A 186 9.08 -28.41 33.08
C PRO A 186 7.64 -28.41 33.65
N PRO A 187 7.34 -27.57 34.66
CA PRO A 187 6.03 -27.53 35.31
C PRO A 187 4.98 -26.94 34.37
N GLN A 188 3.87 -27.67 34.22
CA GLN A 188 2.65 -27.24 33.55
C GLN A 188 1.97 -26.12 34.36
N ALA A 189 2.32 -24.86 34.08
CA ALA A 189 1.52 -23.74 34.53
C ALA A 189 0.41 -23.47 33.50
N LEU A 190 -0.78 -24.01 33.78
CA LEU A 190 -2.04 -23.68 33.10
C LEU A 190 -2.27 -22.16 33.16
N ARG A 191 -1.93 -21.45 32.09
CA ARG A 191 -2.31 -20.04 31.92
C ARG A 191 -3.82 -19.96 31.68
N ARG A 192 -4.55 -19.73 32.78
CA ARG A 192 -5.94 -19.27 32.79
C ARG A 192 -6.10 -18.10 31.81
N ARG A 193 -6.80 -18.34 30.71
CA ARG A 193 -7.26 -17.34 29.74
C ARG A 193 -8.20 -16.38 30.47
N ARG A 194 -7.71 -15.20 30.86
CA ARG A 194 -8.57 -14.11 31.39
C ARG A 194 -9.54 -13.71 30.28
N ARG A 195 -10.83 -13.97 30.49
CA ARG A 195 -11.91 -13.44 29.65
C ARG A 195 -11.82 -11.91 29.66
N VAL A 196 -11.84 -11.33 28.47
CA VAL A 196 -11.92 -9.88 28.27
C VAL A 196 -13.29 -9.43 28.77
N ARG A 197 -13.28 -8.65 29.86
CA ARG A 197 -14.47 -8.00 30.43
C ARG A 197 -14.79 -6.82 29.51
N GLY A 198 -15.93 -6.88 28.84
CA GLY A 198 -16.45 -5.79 28.02
C GLY A 198 -16.69 -4.55 28.87
N TYR A 199 -16.36 -3.39 28.32
CA TYR A 199 -16.63 -2.10 28.94
C TYR A 199 -18.11 -1.79 28.74
N CYS A 200 -18.86 -1.65 29.83
CA CYS A 200 -20.21 -1.10 29.83
C CYS A 200 -20.07 0.42 29.76
N VAL A 201 -20.76 1.06 28.82
CA VAL A 201 -20.90 2.52 28.75
C VAL A 201 -22.20 2.83 29.47
N ASP A 202 -22.10 3.05 30.79
CA ASP A 202 -23.19 3.65 31.56
C ASP A 202 -23.20 5.15 31.25
N SER A 203 -24.16 5.56 30.43
CA SER A 203 -24.55 6.96 30.26
C SER A 203 -25.77 7.23 31.13
N ASP A 204 -25.55 7.34 32.43
CA ASP A 204 -26.50 7.99 33.33
C ASP A 204 -26.27 9.51 33.23
N GLN A 205 -27.20 10.20 32.59
CA GLN A 205 -27.39 11.63 32.79
C GLN A 205 -28.88 11.88 33.03
N GLU A 206 -29.16 12.31 34.26
CA GLU A 206 -30.47 12.68 34.78
C GLU A 206 -31.10 13.87 34.01
N PRO A 207 -32.44 14.01 34.06
CA PRO A 207 -33.17 15.05 33.35
C PRO A 207 -33.27 16.32 34.20
N GLU A 208 -32.75 17.45 33.71
CA GLU A 208 -33.14 18.76 34.21
C GLU A 208 -34.19 19.39 33.28
N SER A 209 -35.37 19.53 33.89
CA SER A 209 -36.55 20.24 33.42
C SER A 209 -36.29 21.76 33.42
N TYR A 210 -36.49 22.40 32.27
CA TYR A 210 -36.89 23.81 32.22
C TYR A 210 -37.93 24.02 31.12
N SER A 211 -38.96 24.76 31.53
CA SER A 211 -40.24 25.02 30.88
C SER A 211 -40.17 26.04 29.74
N GLU A 212 -41.01 25.79 28.74
CA GLU A 212 -41.82 26.69 27.91
C GLU A 212 -41.46 28.18 27.82
N THR A 213 -41.32 28.65 26.58
CA THR A 213 -42.03 29.86 26.14
C THR A 213 -42.21 29.84 24.63
N ASP A 214 -43.47 29.85 24.21
CA ASP A 214 -43.95 30.09 22.86
C ASP A 214 -43.48 31.45 22.34
N THR A 215 -43.04 31.50 21.08
CA THR A 215 -43.34 32.59 20.16
C THR A 215 -43.29 32.07 18.73
N ASP A 216 -44.46 32.09 18.08
CA ASP A 216 -44.63 32.10 16.64
C ASP A 216 -43.76 33.20 16.00
N ASP A 217 -43.01 32.87 14.94
CA ASP A 217 -42.82 33.84 13.87
C ASP A 217 -42.60 33.16 12.51
N ASP A 218 -43.39 33.64 11.57
CA ASP A 218 -43.65 33.15 10.24
C ASP A 218 -42.81 34.00 9.29
N SER A 219 -41.73 33.47 8.71
CA SER A 219 -41.08 34.15 7.57
C SER A 219 -40.25 33.21 6.70
N LYS A 220 -40.86 32.81 5.60
CA LYS A 220 -40.19 32.38 4.37
C LYS A 220 -39.22 33.47 3.89
N PRO A 221 -38.05 33.07 3.34
CA PRO A 221 -37.47 33.83 2.24
C PRO A 221 -37.45 33.01 0.94
N LEU A 222 -37.73 33.78 -0.10
CA LEU A 222 -37.96 33.44 -1.49
C LEU A 222 -36.69 32.99 -2.23
N LEU A 223 -36.93 32.16 -3.25
CA LEU A 223 -36.27 32.10 -4.56
C LEU A 223 -34.87 32.74 -4.69
N GLY A 224 -33.85 31.90 -4.81
CA GLY A 224 -32.60 32.20 -5.51
C GLY A 224 -32.46 31.30 -6.73
N GLY A 225 -32.83 31.81 -7.91
CA GLY A 225 -32.69 31.11 -9.19
C GLY A 225 -31.23 31.05 -9.69
N PRO A 226 -30.89 30.08 -10.55
CA PRO A 226 -29.54 29.98 -11.12
C PRO A 226 -29.32 31.05 -12.21
N LEU A 227 -28.27 31.85 -12.01
CA LEU A 227 -27.67 32.72 -13.02
C LEU A 227 -27.08 31.85 -14.14
N PHE A 228 -27.75 31.80 -15.28
CA PHE A 228 -27.15 31.39 -16.54
C PHE A 228 -26.31 32.57 -17.06
N VAL A 229 -25.02 32.32 -17.26
CA VAL A 229 -24.12 33.21 -17.99
C VAL A 229 -24.13 32.72 -19.44
N ASP A 230 -24.73 33.51 -20.32
CA ASP A 230 -24.63 33.36 -21.77
C ASP A 230 -23.25 33.89 -22.20
N ASP A 231 -22.39 32.97 -22.66
CA ASP A 231 -21.09 33.27 -23.26
C ASP A 231 -21.18 32.93 -24.76
N ASP A 232 -21.57 33.93 -25.55
CA ASP A 232 -21.63 33.87 -27.02
C ASP A 232 -20.23 34.09 -27.61
N GLY A 233 -19.45 33.00 -27.69
CA GLY A 233 -18.19 32.94 -28.45
C GLY A 233 -18.41 32.40 -29.87
N PRO A 234 -17.81 33.01 -30.92
CA PRO A 234 -17.99 32.58 -32.31
C PRO A 234 -17.38 31.19 -32.54
N THR A 235 -18.18 30.30 -33.13
CA THR A 235 -17.82 28.90 -33.37
C THR A 235 -17.16 28.74 -34.74
N ASP A 236 -15.87 28.37 -34.75
CA ASP A 236 -15.16 27.95 -35.96
C ASP A 236 -15.64 26.57 -36.47
N PRO A 237 -15.64 26.32 -37.79
CA PRO A 237 -16.12 25.06 -38.35
C PRO A 237 -15.20 23.88 -38.05
N LEU A 238 -15.75 22.88 -37.35
CA LEU A 238 -15.13 21.62 -36.95
C LEU A 238 -14.73 20.73 -38.13
N THR A 239 -13.47 20.27 -38.10
CA THR A 239 -12.98 19.13 -38.87
C THR A 239 -13.48 17.79 -38.27
N PRO A 240 -13.65 16.73 -39.08
CA PRO A 240 -14.22 15.47 -38.61
C PRO A 240 -13.29 14.72 -37.65
N ILE A 241 -13.72 14.61 -36.39
CA ILE A 241 -13.05 13.83 -35.34
C ILE A 241 -13.21 12.34 -35.61
N LYS A 242 -12.10 11.65 -35.87
CA LYS A 242 -12.03 10.18 -35.99
C LYS A 242 -12.03 9.56 -34.59
N ILE A 243 -13.21 9.16 -34.11
CA ILE A 243 -13.37 8.51 -32.81
C ILE A 243 -12.88 7.05 -32.91
N SER A 244 -11.67 6.79 -32.42
CA SER A 244 -11.17 5.43 -32.18
C SER A 244 -11.70 4.93 -30.84
N PHE A 245 -12.54 3.90 -30.86
CA PHE A 245 -13.07 3.26 -29.66
C PHE A 245 -12.01 2.31 -29.08
N SER A 246 -11.43 2.66 -27.93
CA SER A 246 -10.64 1.73 -27.10
C SER A 246 -11.56 1.08 -26.06
N PRO A 247 -11.79 -0.24 -26.11
CA PRO A 247 -12.83 -0.89 -25.32
C PRO A 247 -12.32 -1.39 -23.95
N MET A 248 -11.62 -0.57 -23.17
CA MET A 248 -11.30 -0.90 -21.76
C MET A 248 -10.79 0.27 -20.90
N GLY A 249 -11.30 1.49 -21.09
CA GLY A 249 -11.05 2.62 -20.18
C GLY A 249 -12.13 2.70 -19.10
N TRP A 250 -11.87 2.17 -17.90
CA TRP A 250 -12.76 2.33 -16.75
C TRP A 250 -12.87 3.81 -16.37
N ILE A 251 -14.12 4.28 -16.27
CA ILE A 251 -14.49 5.64 -15.94
C ILE A 251 -14.43 5.81 -14.42
N ALA A 252 -13.35 6.39 -13.92
CA ALA A 252 -13.35 7.06 -12.62
C ALA A 252 -12.24 8.13 -12.57
N ALA A 253 -12.62 9.33 -12.09
CA ALA A 253 -11.81 10.53 -11.86
C ALA A 253 -11.58 11.50 -13.04
N SER A 254 -12.61 12.27 -13.39
CA SER A 254 -12.40 13.60 -14.01
C SER A 254 -13.40 14.64 -13.50
N LEU A 255 -13.28 15.00 -12.22
CA LEU A 255 -13.89 16.21 -11.65
C LEU A 255 -12.89 17.01 -10.80
N LEU A 256 -11.59 16.78 -11.00
CA LEU A 256 -10.53 17.60 -10.42
C LEU A 256 -9.95 18.52 -11.52
N PRO A 257 -9.57 19.77 -11.18
CA PRO A 257 -9.01 20.74 -12.13
C PRO A 257 -7.82 20.13 -12.89
N GLN A 258 -7.93 20.15 -14.21
CA GLN A 258 -7.01 19.51 -15.15
C GLN A 258 -5.75 20.37 -15.36
N TYR A 259 -5.07 20.72 -14.25
CA TYR A 259 -3.77 21.40 -14.25
C TYR A 259 -2.64 20.40 -13.97
N THR A 260 -2.71 19.22 -14.60
CA THR A 260 -1.60 18.28 -14.61
C THR A 260 -0.78 18.52 -15.86
N GLU A 261 0.39 19.12 -15.64
CA GLU A 261 1.60 18.97 -16.45
C GLU A 261 1.54 17.67 -17.27
N ARG A 262 1.68 17.76 -18.60
CA ARG A 262 1.71 16.58 -19.47
C ARG A 262 2.90 15.73 -19.06
N ILE A 263 2.69 14.77 -18.17
CA ILE A 263 3.61 13.67 -17.95
C ILE A 263 3.57 12.91 -19.27
N GLU A 264 4.57 13.16 -20.12
CA GLU A 264 4.87 12.29 -21.25
C GLU A 264 5.25 10.94 -20.66
N VAL A 265 4.22 10.11 -20.40
CA VAL A 265 4.42 8.71 -20.09
C VAL A 265 5.12 8.15 -21.32
N PRO A 266 6.39 7.69 -21.22
CA PRO A 266 7.09 7.12 -22.35
C PRO A 266 6.17 6.09 -22.98
N THR A 267 5.90 6.23 -24.28
CA THR A 267 5.03 5.35 -25.03
C THR A 267 5.60 3.94 -24.87
N GLU A 268 5.05 3.18 -23.94
CA GLU A 268 5.57 1.85 -23.66
C GLU A 268 5.49 1.05 -24.96
N PRO A 269 6.53 0.27 -25.30
CA PRO A 269 6.52 -0.55 -26.51
C PRO A 269 5.23 -1.35 -26.53
N ASP A 270 4.55 -1.37 -27.69
CA ASP A 270 3.25 -2.01 -27.88
C ASP A 270 3.29 -3.46 -27.37
N LEU A 271 2.88 -3.67 -26.12
CA LEU A 271 2.79 -4.98 -25.51
C LEU A 271 1.72 -5.76 -26.29
N ASN A 272 2.06 -6.98 -26.68
CA ASN A 272 1.11 -7.84 -27.38
C ASN A 272 -0.13 -8.04 -26.49
N PHE A 273 -1.33 -8.18 -27.08
CA PHE A 273 -2.58 -8.35 -26.32
C PHE A 273 -2.48 -9.46 -25.26
N PHE A 274 -1.75 -10.53 -25.59
CA PHE A 274 -1.49 -11.64 -24.68
C PHE A 274 -0.60 -11.25 -23.50
N GLU A 275 0.46 -10.48 -23.72
CA GLU A 275 1.30 -9.94 -22.64
C GLU A 275 0.49 -9.02 -21.75
N ARG A 276 -0.42 -8.23 -22.31
CA ARG A 276 -1.33 -7.37 -21.55
C ARG A 276 -2.30 -8.17 -20.67
N ALA A 277 -2.84 -9.27 -21.20
CA ALA A 277 -3.72 -10.16 -20.44
C ALA A 277 -2.96 -10.88 -19.31
N ILE A 278 -1.71 -11.25 -19.54
CA ILE A 278 -0.87 -11.88 -18.50
C ILE A 278 -0.38 -10.86 -17.49
N ALA A 279 -0.02 -9.65 -17.93
CA ALA A 279 0.34 -8.55 -17.07
C ALA A 279 -0.82 -8.12 -16.14
N SER A 280 -2.07 -8.26 -16.58
CA SER A 280 -3.23 -7.95 -15.74
C SER A 280 -3.55 -9.07 -14.72
N PHE A 281 -3.22 -10.31 -15.04
CA PHE A 281 -3.52 -11.47 -14.19
C PHE A 281 -2.36 -11.89 -13.27
N THR A 282 -1.13 -11.57 -13.64
CA THR A 282 0.10 -12.05 -12.98
C THR A 282 0.99 -10.90 -12.49
N VAL A 283 2.09 -11.24 -11.82
CA VAL A 283 3.14 -10.27 -11.42
C VAL A 283 4.14 -9.96 -12.54
N TYR A 284 3.88 -10.39 -13.78
CA TYR A 284 4.83 -10.29 -14.89
C TYR A 284 5.33 -8.86 -15.12
N ASN A 285 4.40 -7.88 -15.17
CA ASN A 285 4.78 -6.49 -15.42
C ASN A 285 5.52 -5.86 -14.23
N GLU A 286 5.17 -6.26 -13.00
CA GLU A 286 5.87 -5.80 -11.79
C GLU A 286 7.32 -6.33 -11.79
N LEU A 287 7.53 -7.61 -12.11
CA LEU A 287 8.86 -8.22 -12.22
C LEU A 287 9.68 -7.62 -13.36
N LYS A 288 9.06 -7.36 -14.52
CA LYS A 288 9.74 -6.76 -15.68
C LYS A 288 10.18 -5.31 -15.43
N ARG A 289 9.43 -4.55 -14.62
CA ARG A 289 9.73 -3.15 -14.28
C ARG A 289 10.60 -2.97 -13.04
N ALA A 290 10.77 -4.02 -12.23
CA ALA A 290 11.60 -3.98 -11.04
C ALA A 290 13.06 -3.74 -11.44
N SER A 291 13.64 -2.66 -10.93
CA SER A 291 15.03 -2.26 -11.26
C SER A 291 15.96 -2.32 -10.05
N CYS A 292 15.40 -2.31 -8.84
CA CYS A 292 16.16 -2.39 -7.60
C CYS A 292 15.70 -3.56 -6.72
N ASP A 293 16.58 -4.01 -5.82
CA ASP A 293 16.30 -5.09 -4.87
C ASP A 293 15.05 -4.83 -4.03
N ASP A 294 14.76 -3.57 -3.68
CA ASP A 294 13.59 -3.21 -2.88
C ASP A 294 12.27 -3.50 -3.62
N ASP A 295 12.23 -3.32 -4.95
CA ASP A 295 11.06 -3.66 -5.77
C ASP A 295 10.81 -5.17 -5.76
N PHE A 296 11.88 -5.95 -5.94
CA PHE A 296 11.79 -7.41 -5.90
C PHE A 296 11.38 -7.92 -4.51
N ASP A 297 11.89 -7.33 -3.42
CA ASP A 297 11.54 -7.73 -2.05
C ASP A 297 10.06 -7.47 -1.76
N ARG A 298 9.53 -6.35 -2.27
CA ARG A 298 8.10 -6.03 -2.18
C ARG A 298 7.24 -7.03 -2.94
N ILE A 299 7.61 -7.36 -4.19
CA ILE A 299 6.88 -8.35 -5.00
C ILE A 299 6.93 -9.72 -4.34
N PHE A 300 8.10 -10.12 -3.84
CA PHE A 300 8.32 -11.40 -3.18
C PHE A 300 7.49 -11.55 -1.90
N THR A 301 7.52 -10.53 -1.02
CA THR A 301 6.74 -10.51 0.21
C THR A 301 5.24 -10.60 -0.09
N ARG A 302 4.78 -9.87 -1.11
CA ARG A 302 3.39 -9.92 -1.55
C ARG A 302 3.01 -11.31 -2.04
N LEU A 303 3.82 -11.95 -2.89
CA LEU A 303 3.57 -13.32 -3.37
C LEU A 303 3.47 -14.33 -2.23
N GLN A 304 4.34 -14.24 -1.22
CA GLN A 304 4.29 -15.12 -0.05
C GLN A 304 2.98 -14.97 0.73
N VAL A 305 2.51 -13.72 0.94
CA VAL A 305 1.23 -13.44 1.59
C VAL A 305 0.08 -14.00 0.76
N GLU A 306 0.10 -13.78 -0.55
CA GLU A 306 -0.92 -14.29 -1.47
C GLU A 306 -0.97 -15.82 -1.47
N TRP A 307 0.17 -16.52 -1.53
CA TRP A 307 0.21 -17.99 -1.46
C TRP A 307 -0.28 -18.53 -0.11
N THR A 308 0.09 -17.88 0.99
CA THR A 308 -0.37 -18.28 2.33
C THR A 308 -1.88 -18.14 2.47
N TYR A 309 -2.43 -17.03 1.97
CA TYR A 309 -3.87 -16.79 1.95
C TYR A 309 -4.60 -17.80 1.07
N THR A 310 -4.13 -18.02 -0.16
CA THR A 310 -4.69 -19.00 -1.09
C THR A 310 -4.65 -20.41 -0.52
N ALA A 311 -3.54 -20.81 0.14
CA ALA A 311 -3.44 -22.10 0.82
C ALA A 311 -4.51 -22.26 1.91
N GLY A 312 -4.73 -21.22 2.72
CA GLY A 312 -5.77 -21.23 3.75
C GLY A 312 -7.18 -21.41 3.20
N ILE A 313 -7.52 -20.73 2.10
CA ILE A 313 -8.83 -20.89 1.44
C ILE A 313 -8.97 -22.29 0.85
N LEU A 314 -7.94 -22.81 0.18
CA LEU A 314 -7.96 -24.14 -0.40
C LEU A 314 -8.17 -25.23 0.66
N VAL A 315 -7.55 -25.11 1.84
CA VAL A 315 -7.79 -26.01 2.97
C VAL A 315 -9.25 -25.93 3.45
N ALA A 316 -9.83 -24.73 3.49
CA ALA A 316 -11.24 -24.56 3.84
C ALA A 316 -12.18 -25.19 2.80
N LEU A 317 -11.90 -25.03 1.50
CA LEU A 317 -12.66 -25.67 0.42
C LEU A 317 -12.55 -27.20 0.49
N ALA A 318 -11.35 -27.74 0.70
CA ALA A 318 -11.14 -29.18 0.89
C ALA A 318 -11.90 -29.74 2.10
N ALA A 319 -12.01 -28.96 3.18
CA ALA A 319 -12.79 -29.35 4.36
C ALA A 319 -14.30 -29.40 4.06
N VAL A 320 -14.82 -28.43 3.29
CA VAL A 320 -16.21 -28.43 2.82
C VAL A 320 -16.46 -29.65 1.92
N ASP A 321 -15.57 -29.92 0.96
CA ASP A 321 -15.68 -31.08 0.08
C ASP A 321 -15.67 -32.40 0.87
N THR A 322 -14.79 -32.52 1.88
CA THR A 322 -14.72 -33.70 2.75
C THR A 322 -16.02 -33.87 3.55
N ALA A 323 -16.61 -32.78 4.05
CA ALA A 323 -17.88 -32.82 4.74
C ALA A 323 -19.01 -33.29 3.80
N VAL A 324 -19.03 -32.85 2.54
CA VAL A 324 -19.99 -33.30 1.53
C VAL A 324 -19.83 -34.81 1.25
N PHE A 325 -18.59 -35.31 1.12
CA PHE A 325 -18.34 -36.74 0.94
C PHE A 325 -18.68 -37.60 2.15
N SER A 326 -18.65 -37.02 3.36
CA SER A 326 -19.01 -37.73 4.59
C SER A 326 -20.51 -38.00 4.73
N ILE A 327 -21.34 -37.37 3.89
CA ILE A 327 -22.79 -37.58 3.87
C ILE A 327 -23.06 -39.02 3.38
N SER A 328 -23.61 -39.86 4.25
CA SER A 328 -23.85 -41.27 3.98
C SER A 328 -24.75 -41.48 2.75
N PRO A 329 -24.48 -42.50 1.91
CA PRO A 329 -25.44 -42.95 0.91
C PRO A 329 -26.75 -43.33 1.63
N GLY A 330 -27.83 -42.62 1.31
CA GLY A 330 -29.10 -42.69 2.05
C GLY A 330 -29.53 -41.37 2.71
N ALA A 331 -28.74 -40.30 2.59
CA ALA A 331 -29.17 -38.96 2.99
C ALA A 331 -30.38 -38.47 2.18
N ILE A 332 -31.10 -37.49 2.75
CA ILE A 332 -32.38 -36.93 2.25
C ILE A 332 -32.26 -36.39 0.81
N PHE A 333 -31.05 -36.06 0.35
CA PHE A 333 -30.81 -35.55 -1.00
C PHE A 333 -30.06 -36.59 -1.83
N GLU A 334 -30.73 -37.11 -2.85
CA GLU A 334 -30.10 -38.00 -3.84
C GLU A 334 -29.12 -37.19 -4.69
N ILE A 335 -27.82 -37.47 -4.52
CA ILE A 335 -26.77 -36.72 -5.22
C ILE A 335 -26.67 -37.22 -6.66
N ASN A 336 -27.18 -36.40 -7.58
CA ASN A 336 -27.07 -36.57 -9.03
C ASN A 336 -25.62 -36.85 -9.48
N PRO A 337 -25.39 -37.68 -10.52
CA PRO A 337 -24.05 -38.00 -11.00
C PRO A 337 -23.27 -36.74 -11.44
N GLY A 338 -23.94 -35.73 -11.99
CA GLY A 338 -23.34 -34.44 -12.32
C GLY A 338 -22.81 -33.69 -11.09
N ALA A 339 -23.56 -33.71 -9.98
CA ALA A 339 -23.11 -33.11 -8.72
C ALA A 339 -21.90 -33.85 -8.15
N ARG A 340 -21.88 -35.20 -8.24
CA ARG A 340 -20.72 -36.01 -7.82
C ARG A 340 -19.44 -35.67 -8.61
N ASN A 341 -19.56 -35.47 -9.92
CA ASN A 341 -18.43 -35.09 -10.76
C ASN A 341 -17.94 -33.67 -10.43
N ALA A 342 -18.86 -32.73 -10.18
CA ALA A 342 -18.51 -31.36 -9.82
C ALA A 342 -17.78 -31.29 -8.46
N ILE A 343 -18.26 -32.00 -7.43
CA ILE A 343 -17.59 -32.03 -6.13
C ILE A 343 -16.23 -32.75 -6.23
N ALA A 344 -16.14 -33.86 -6.98
CA ALA A 344 -14.85 -34.53 -7.21
C ALA A 344 -13.84 -33.63 -7.92
N ALA A 345 -14.28 -32.87 -8.94
CA ALA A 345 -13.43 -31.89 -9.61
C ALA A 345 -12.96 -30.78 -8.67
N SER A 346 -13.86 -30.28 -7.79
CA SER A 346 -13.49 -29.32 -6.74
C SER A 346 -12.39 -29.87 -5.84
N SER A 347 -12.53 -31.12 -5.40
CA SER A 347 -11.58 -31.73 -4.46
C SER A 347 -10.22 -31.99 -5.07
N ILE A 348 -10.17 -32.42 -6.33
CA ILE A 348 -8.91 -32.59 -7.07
C ILE A 348 -8.22 -31.23 -7.22
N ALA A 349 -8.97 -30.20 -7.65
CA ALA A 349 -8.42 -28.85 -7.80
C ALA A 349 -7.93 -28.29 -6.46
N SER A 350 -8.70 -28.48 -5.38
CA SER A 350 -8.31 -28.08 -4.03
C SER A 350 -7.03 -28.80 -3.56
N GLY A 351 -6.97 -30.13 -3.69
CA GLY A 351 -5.82 -30.92 -3.29
C GLY A 351 -4.54 -30.56 -4.05
N LEU A 352 -4.62 -30.41 -5.38
CA LEU A 352 -3.51 -29.95 -6.20
C LEU A 352 -3.09 -28.52 -5.83
N GLY A 353 -4.06 -27.63 -5.59
CA GLY A 353 -3.80 -26.26 -5.17
C GLY A 353 -3.03 -26.20 -3.85
N ILE A 354 -3.42 -27.00 -2.86
CA ILE A 354 -2.75 -27.10 -1.56
C ILE A 354 -1.32 -27.60 -1.76
N ALA A 355 -1.13 -28.66 -2.55
CA ALA A 355 0.18 -29.21 -2.83
C ALA A 355 1.10 -28.19 -3.52
N CYS A 356 0.61 -27.47 -4.52
CA CYS A 356 1.34 -26.39 -5.19
C CYS A 356 1.68 -25.24 -4.22
N ALA A 357 0.71 -24.78 -3.43
CA ALA A 357 0.93 -23.68 -2.48
C ALA A 357 1.94 -24.07 -1.39
N ALA A 358 1.82 -25.28 -0.83
CA ALA A 358 2.78 -25.81 0.13
C ALA A 358 4.18 -25.94 -0.48
N TRP A 359 4.28 -26.43 -1.72
CA TRP A 359 5.53 -26.48 -2.45
C TRP A 359 6.16 -25.08 -2.60
N PHE A 360 5.39 -24.08 -3.06
CA PHE A 360 5.89 -22.71 -3.18
C PHE A 360 6.32 -22.13 -1.84
N LEU A 361 5.50 -22.28 -0.79
CA LEU A 361 5.83 -21.78 0.55
C LEU A 361 7.11 -22.43 1.08
N VAL A 362 7.24 -23.76 1.03
CA VAL A 362 8.46 -24.45 1.47
C VAL A 362 9.66 -24.04 0.63
N ARG A 363 9.48 -23.96 -0.69
CA ARG A 363 10.54 -23.64 -1.64
C ARG A 363 11.10 -22.24 -1.44
N TYR A 364 10.24 -21.27 -1.11
CA TYR A 364 10.59 -19.85 -1.03
C TYR A 364 10.71 -19.29 0.40
N SER A 365 10.29 -20.01 1.44
CA SER A 365 10.42 -19.53 2.84
C SER A 365 11.88 -19.34 3.29
N TRP A 366 12.82 -20.04 2.68
CA TRP A 366 14.24 -20.07 3.09
C TRP A 366 15.17 -19.38 2.08
N VAL A 367 14.62 -18.65 1.13
CA VAL A 367 15.36 -18.14 -0.04
C VAL A 367 15.71 -16.67 0.15
N ASN A 368 16.99 -16.34 -0.05
CA ASN A 368 17.44 -14.95 -0.11
C ASN A 368 16.92 -14.27 -1.37
N LEU A 369 16.73 -12.95 -1.32
CA LEU A 369 16.20 -12.16 -2.42
C LEU A 369 16.95 -12.38 -3.75
N GLN A 370 18.29 -12.41 -3.71
CA GLN A 370 19.12 -12.63 -4.90
C GLN A 370 18.88 -14.02 -5.53
N THR A 371 18.67 -15.04 -4.70
CA THR A 371 18.31 -16.39 -5.16
C THR A 371 16.88 -16.46 -5.68
N PHE A 372 15.98 -15.61 -5.18
CA PHE A 372 14.64 -15.47 -5.73
C PHE A 372 14.69 -14.85 -7.13
N ILE A 373 15.42 -13.74 -7.31
CA ILE A 373 15.58 -13.07 -8.62
C ILE A 373 16.14 -14.06 -9.65
N ALA A 374 17.24 -14.74 -9.33
CA ALA A 374 17.86 -15.73 -10.20
C ALA A 374 16.97 -16.95 -10.53
N ARG A 375 15.93 -17.23 -9.72
CA ARG A 375 14.98 -18.33 -9.97
C ARG A 375 13.69 -17.87 -10.63
N ALA A 376 13.37 -16.59 -10.50
CA ALA A 376 12.24 -15.99 -11.18
C ALA A 376 12.56 -15.78 -12.67
N GLU A 377 13.85 -15.61 -13.00
CA GLU A 377 14.33 -15.54 -14.37
C GLU A 377 14.09 -16.86 -15.11
N ASP A 378 13.43 -16.78 -16.26
CA ASP A 378 13.06 -17.94 -17.06
C ASP A 378 14.22 -18.45 -17.92
N VAL A 379 14.10 -19.68 -18.41
CA VAL A 379 15.03 -20.31 -19.36
C VAL A 379 15.14 -19.52 -20.68
N LEU A 380 14.11 -18.76 -21.04
CA LEU A 380 14.09 -17.94 -22.27
C LEU A 380 14.74 -16.55 -22.08
N SER A 381 15.30 -16.27 -20.91
CA SER A 381 15.93 -14.98 -20.65
C SER A 381 17.20 -14.83 -21.48
N THR A 382 17.28 -13.73 -22.22
CA THR A 382 18.49 -13.34 -22.94
C THR A 382 19.30 -12.36 -22.08
N PRO A 383 20.64 -12.29 -22.26
CA PRO A 383 21.47 -11.35 -21.50
C PRO A 383 20.99 -9.89 -21.58
N ASP A 384 20.36 -9.53 -22.70
CA ASP A 384 19.87 -8.18 -22.97
C ASP A 384 18.42 -7.96 -22.52
N THR A 385 17.66 -9.02 -22.23
CA THR A 385 16.23 -8.89 -21.90
C THR A 385 15.77 -10.05 -20.98
N PRO A 386 15.71 -9.82 -19.66
CA PRO A 386 15.25 -10.87 -18.74
C PRO A 386 13.77 -11.17 -18.97
N CYS A 387 13.41 -12.45 -18.98
CA CYS A 387 12.04 -12.92 -19.17
C CYS A 387 11.54 -13.59 -17.88
N TYR A 388 10.37 -13.18 -17.39
CA TYR A 388 9.77 -13.67 -16.13
C TYR A 388 8.40 -14.33 -16.35
N PHE A 389 8.11 -14.72 -17.58
CA PHE A 389 6.83 -15.23 -18.05
C PHE A 389 6.39 -16.53 -17.33
N PHE A 390 7.20 -17.58 -17.36
CA PHE A 390 6.86 -18.87 -16.79
C PHE A 390 6.78 -18.78 -15.28
N PHE A 391 7.70 -18.07 -14.63
CA PHE A 391 7.60 -17.81 -13.21
C PHE A 391 6.30 -17.06 -12.85
N ALA A 392 5.98 -15.97 -13.55
CA ALA A 392 4.78 -15.20 -13.29
C ALA A 392 3.49 -16.04 -13.47
N LEU A 393 3.43 -16.89 -14.48
CA LEU A 393 2.31 -17.79 -14.70
C LEU A 393 2.22 -18.89 -13.62
N THR A 394 3.34 -19.57 -13.34
CA THR A 394 3.38 -20.67 -12.37
C THR A 394 3.10 -20.23 -10.95
N SER A 395 3.56 -19.03 -10.56
CA SER A 395 3.26 -18.42 -9.26
C SER A 395 1.76 -18.22 -9.00
N ARG A 396 0.93 -18.17 -10.06
CA ARG A 396 -0.53 -18.00 -9.98
C ARG A 396 -1.31 -19.30 -10.06
N ILE A 397 -0.66 -20.44 -10.32
CA ILE A 397 -1.33 -21.76 -10.41
C ILE A 397 -2.17 -22.07 -9.16
N PRO A 398 -1.68 -21.87 -7.91
CA PRO A 398 -2.52 -22.13 -6.73
C PRO A 398 -3.83 -21.33 -6.73
N SER A 399 -3.79 -20.07 -7.15
CA SER A 399 -4.96 -19.19 -7.21
C SER A 399 -5.91 -19.58 -8.34
N LEU A 400 -5.39 -20.05 -9.47
CA LEU A 400 -6.19 -20.61 -10.57
C LEU A 400 -6.89 -21.91 -10.14
N LEU A 401 -6.19 -22.79 -9.41
CA LEU A 401 -6.77 -24.02 -8.87
C LEU A 401 -7.81 -23.72 -7.79
N MET A 402 -7.59 -22.70 -6.96
CA MET A 402 -8.60 -22.20 -6.02
C MET A 402 -9.84 -21.69 -6.74
N LEU A 403 -9.67 -20.91 -7.82
CA LEU A 403 -10.80 -20.43 -8.63
C LEU A 403 -11.55 -21.60 -9.28
N ALA A 404 -10.84 -22.56 -9.87
CA ALA A 404 -11.43 -23.75 -10.46
C ALA A 404 -12.22 -24.56 -9.43
N SER A 405 -11.65 -24.79 -8.24
CA SER A 405 -12.33 -25.47 -7.14
C SER A 405 -13.57 -24.70 -6.68
N ALA A 406 -13.47 -23.39 -6.49
CA ALA A 406 -14.61 -22.56 -6.10
C ALA A 406 -15.74 -22.60 -7.15
N ILE A 407 -15.41 -22.55 -8.44
CA ILE A 407 -16.40 -22.67 -9.52
C ILE A 407 -17.04 -24.05 -9.51
N SER A 408 -16.26 -25.12 -9.41
CA SER A 408 -16.78 -26.49 -9.34
C SER A 408 -17.68 -26.69 -8.11
N LEU A 409 -17.31 -26.16 -6.95
CA LEU A 409 -18.13 -26.19 -5.74
C LEU A 409 -19.41 -25.36 -5.89
N MET A 410 -19.34 -24.17 -6.53
CA MET A 410 -20.54 -23.38 -6.84
C MET A 410 -21.49 -24.11 -7.77
N VAL A 411 -20.97 -24.80 -8.80
CA VAL A 411 -21.77 -25.63 -9.71
C VAL A 411 -22.41 -26.80 -8.95
N PHE A 412 -21.66 -27.47 -8.07
CA PHE A 412 -22.21 -28.51 -7.19
C PHE A 412 -23.37 -27.97 -6.35
N MET A 413 -23.18 -26.86 -5.65
CA MET A 413 -24.21 -26.24 -4.81
C MET A 413 -25.43 -25.82 -5.63
N ALA A 414 -25.23 -25.29 -6.84
CA ALA A 414 -26.30 -24.93 -7.76
C ALA A 414 -27.12 -26.16 -8.20
N ILE A 415 -26.47 -27.27 -8.56
CA ILE A 415 -27.15 -28.51 -8.96
C ILE A 415 -27.96 -29.07 -7.78
N VAL A 416 -27.37 -29.14 -6.58
CA VAL A 416 -28.05 -29.67 -5.39
C VAL A 416 -29.23 -28.78 -4.98
N ALA A 417 -29.03 -27.46 -4.94
CA ALA A 417 -30.09 -26.52 -4.62
C ALA A 417 -31.22 -26.55 -5.67
N PHE A 418 -30.88 -26.64 -6.95
CA PHE A 418 -31.87 -26.74 -8.03
C PHE A 418 -32.65 -28.05 -7.96
N SER A 419 -32.00 -29.15 -7.59
CA SER A 419 -32.67 -30.44 -7.39
C SER A 419 -33.64 -30.42 -6.20
N ALA A 420 -33.35 -29.62 -5.17
CA ALA A 420 -34.21 -29.47 -4.00
C ALA A 420 -35.38 -28.49 -4.24
N TRP A 421 -35.11 -27.32 -4.85
CA TRP A 421 -36.13 -26.29 -5.09
C TRP A 421 -35.82 -25.40 -6.30
N PRO A 422 -36.16 -25.85 -7.53
CA PRO A 422 -35.74 -25.18 -8.75
C PRO A 422 -36.32 -23.77 -8.89
N THR A 423 -37.57 -23.57 -8.50
CA THR A 423 -38.25 -22.26 -8.58
C THR A 423 -37.55 -21.21 -7.71
N ALA A 424 -37.20 -21.54 -6.47
CA ALA A 424 -36.51 -20.62 -5.57
C ALA A 424 -35.11 -20.26 -6.07
N VAL A 425 -34.37 -21.24 -6.61
CA VAL A 425 -33.04 -20.99 -7.19
C VAL A 425 -33.12 -20.06 -8.40
N ILE A 426 -34.06 -20.28 -9.33
CA ILE A 426 -34.22 -19.41 -10.51
C ILE A 426 -34.57 -17.98 -10.07
N VAL A 427 -35.56 -17.82 -9.18
CA VAL A 427 -35.98 -16.50 -8.69
C VAL A 427 -34.84 -15.80 -7.93
N GLY A 428 -34.12 -16.53 -7.08
CA GLY A 428 -32.97 -16.02 -6.35
C GLY A 428 -31.82 -15.59 -7.26
N CYS A 429 -31.43 -16.42 -8.22
CA CYS A 429 -30.40 -16.09 -9.21
C CYS A 429 -30.80 -14.89 -10.07
N PHE A 430 -32.06 -14.79 -10.48
CA PHE A 430 -32.58 -13.64 -11.22
C PHE A 430 -32.51 -12.36 -10.38
N LEU A 431 -32.95 -12.41 -9.12
CA LEU A 431 -32.92 -11.26 -8.22
C LEU A 431 -31.49 -10.77 -7.97
N VAL A 432 -30.56 -11.69 -7.64
CA VAL A 432 -29.14 -11.34 -7.43
C VAL A 432 -28.51 -10.80 -8.71
N GLY A 433 -28.79 -11.42 -9.86
CA GLY A 433 -28.33 -10.96 -11.17
C GLY A 433 -28.85 -9.57 -11.51
N LEU A 434 -30.11 -9.27 -11.20
CA LEU A 434 -30.71 -7.94 -11.36
C LEU A 434 -30.03 -6.92 -10.44
N LEU A 435 -29.81 -7.26 -9.17
CA LEU A 435 -29.14 -6.38 -8.21
C LEU A 435 -27.69 -6.07 -8.60
N MET A 436 -26.92 -7.08 -9.03
CA MET A 436 -25.56 -6.90 -9.54
C MET A 436 -25.54 -6.12 -10.87
N GLY A 437 -26.52 -6.38 -11.73
CA GLY A 437 -26.71 -5.70 -13.01
C GLY A 437 -27.25 -4.27 -12.88
N LEU A 438 -27.76 -3.87 -11.71
CA LEU A 438 -28.43 -2.59 -11.51
C LEU A 438 -27.52 -1.41 -11.85
N GLN A 439 -26.23 -1.51 -11.54
CA GLN A 439 -25.25 -0.47 -11.89
C GLN A 439 -25.14 -0.30 -13.42
N PHE A 440 -25.06 -1.40 -14.15
CA PHE A 440 -25.01 -1.40 -15.61
C PHE A 440 -26.34 -0.97 -16.23
N LEU A 441 -27.46 -1.35 -15.62
CA LEU A 441 -28.80 -0.96 -16.05
C LEU A 441 -29.00 0.54 -15.91
N VAL A 442 -28.66 1.13 -14.75
CA VAL A 442 -28.69 2.57 -14.52
C VAL A 442 -27.77 3.30 -15.50
N PHE A 443 -26.55 2.78 -15.69
CA PHE A 443 -25.61 3.35 -16.66
C PHE A 443 -26.18 3.31 -18.08
N THR A 444 -26.79 2.21 -18.49
CA THR A 444 -27.43 2.03 -19.80
C THR A 444 -28.60 2.98 -19.97
N ILE A 445 -29.47 3.14 -18.96
CA ILE A 445 -30.59 4.09 -18.99
C ILE A 445 -30.08 5.52 -19.14
N VAL A 446 -29.09 5.92 -18.34
CA VAL A 446 -28.51 7.27 -18.41
C VAL A 446 -27.87 7.52 -19.78
N TRP A 447 -27.19 6.51 -20.32
CA TRP A 447 -26.60 6.57 -21.64
C TRP A 447 -27.67 6.71 -22.73
N VAL A 448 -28.73 5.89 -22.71
CA VAL A 448 -29.86 5.98 -23.64
C VAL A 448 -30.55 7.34 -23.52
N ALA A 449 -30.84 7.83 -22.32
CA ALA A 449 -31.45 9.14 -22.10
C ALA A 449 -30.59 10.28 -22.66
N LYS A 450 -29.27 10.22 -22.47
CA LYS A 450 -28.32 11.19 -23.06
C LYS A 450 -28.29 11.11 -24.59
N SER A 451 -28.31 9.90 -25.15
CA SER A 451 -28.35 9.67 -26.60
C SER A 451 -29.63 10.21 -27.21
N VAL A 452 -30.79 9.91 -26.62
CA VAL A 452 -32.10 10.45 -27.04
C VAL A 452 -32.11 11.97 -26.96
N ARG A 453 -31.58 12.58 -25.89
CA ARG A 453 -31.48 14.04 -25.76
C ARG A 453 -30.57 14.70 -26.81
N LYS A 454 -29.53 13.99 -27.27
CA LYS A 454 -28.66 14.46 -28.36
C LYS A 454 -29.40 14.41 -29.70
N VAL A 455 -30.07 13.29 -30.01
CA VAL A 455 -30.85 13.13 -31.24
C VAL A 455 -32.01 14.14 -31.28
N PHE A 456 -32.70 14.35 -30.17
CA PHE A 456 -33.78 15.33 -30.07
C PHE A 456 -33.27 16.77 -30.28
N ARG A 457 -32.13 17.14 -29.68
CA ARG A 457 -31.50 18.45 -29.94
C ARG A 457 -31.10 18.64 -31.40
N PHE A 458 -30.60 17.59 -32.05
CA PHE A 458 -30.26 17.64 -33.48
C PHE A 458 -31.50 17.83 -34.36
N LEU A 459 -32.59 17.12 -34.07
CA LEU A 459 -33.85 17.27 -34.81
C LEU A 459 -34.50 18.64 -34.60
N VAL A 460 -34.56 19.14 -33.37
CA VAL A 460 -35.16 20.46 -33.07
C VAL A 460 -34.29 21.61 -33.59
N GLY A 461 -32.96 21.53 -33.43
CA GLY A 461 -32.04 22.55 -33.95
C GLY A 461 -32.03 22.62 -35.48
N GLY A 462 -32.16 21.48 -36.17
CA GLY A 462 -32.24 21.43 -37.63
C GLY A 462 -33.52 22.03 -38.22
N VAL A 463 -34.63 22.04 -37.46
CA VAL A 463 -35.89 22.65 -37.90
C VAL A 463 -35.85 24.18 -37.76
N VAL A 464 -35.18 24.71 -36.73
CA VAL A 464 -35.05 26.16 -36.52
C VAL A 464 -34.11 26.79 -37.56
N SER A 465 -33.07 26.08 -38.00
CA SER A 465 -32.11 26.61 -38.97
C SER A 465 -32.63 26.67 -40.42
N LYS A 466 -33.82 26.14 -40.72
CA LYS A 466 -34.35 26.08 -42.11
C LYS A 466 -35.43 27.12 -42.40
N LYS A 467 -35.61 28.13 -41.55
CA LYS A 467 -36.72 29.09 -41.67
C LYS A 467 -36.41 30.48 -42.25
N ASP A 468 -35.19 30.77 -42.70
CA ASP A 468 -34.89 31.97 -43.49
C ASP A 468 -33.74 31.62 -44.47
N PRO A 469 -33.85 31.84 -45.79
CA PRO A 469 -34.05 33.17 -46.36
C PRO A 469 -34.84 33.17 -47.70
N GLU A 470 -36.11 33.53 -47.69
CA GLU A 470 -36.76 34.01 -48.91
C GLU A 470 -37.72 35.13 -48.52
N GLY A 471 -37.31 36.37 -48.76
CA GLY A 471 -38.23 37.51 -48.73
C GLY A 471 -37.71 38.78 -48.06
N SER A 472 -36.58 39.32 -48.49
CA SER A 472 -36.32 40.76 -48.39
C SER A 472 -35.40 41.22 -49.53
N GLU A 473 -35.72 40.79 -50.76
CA GLU A 473 -35.48 41.62 -51.93
C GLU A 473 -36.75 42.43 -52.18
N MET A 474 -36.53 43.72 -52.50
CA MET A 474 -37.43 44.72 -53.08
C MET A 474 -38.08 45.75 -52.15
N ASN A 475 -37.83 47.00 -52.57
CA ASN A 475 -38.45 48.28 -52.24
C ASN A 475 -37.88 48.98 -50.98
N GLU A 476 -37.53 50.27 -50.98
CA GLU A 476 -38.02 51.34 -51.84
C GLU A 476 -37.10 52.58 -51.75
N LYS A 477 -36.86 53.19 -52.91
CA LYS A 477 -36.61 54.61 -53.21
C LYS A 477 -36.66 55.59 -52.01
N GLN A 478 -35.68 56.47 -51.86
CA GLN A 478 -35.68 57.83 -52.44
C GLN A 478 -34.35 58.56 -52.21
#